data_AF-A0A4T0WC80-F1
#
_entry.id   AF-A0A4T0WC80-F1
#
_cell.length_a   1.000
_cell.length_b   1.000
_cell.length_c   1.000
_cell.angle_alpha   90.00
_cell.angle_beta   90.00
_cell.angle_gamma   90.00
#
_symmetry.space_group_name_H-M   'P 1'
#
loop_
_entity.id
_entity.type
_entity.pdbx_description
1 polymer ?
#
loop_
_entity_poly.entity_id
_entity_poly.type
_entity_poly.pdbx_seq_one_letter_code
_entity_poly.pdbx_strand_id
1 'polypeptide(L)'
;MVYTSPVSYAAALLSVFATFGSAQNFTISNGQIFTPGLIILNAPQPGTPLGGENLHVSLDVSTNGKMPLPPYAEDSPTKIFNVTMFLSSYTTGRNLTITNGTATANNASLGNIMYQEPGSTVKHVNWIWPDCLVGDGQPSSADSDRGAYNISIRQNFRLNGEDHYTIFDVPISVTNRIQEKDGRPSCDALNNALLTEEELDAPNANAVGVLFAPGGSTTVEVKSGDGGDGGSGSGSGDGLGGSKPEASPGDGLGAGSSLSWRDGAHWLCLVSIGAALML
;
A
#
# COMPACT_ATOMS: atom_id res chain seq x y z
N MET A 1 21.30 -17.41 65.66
CA MET A 1 20.84 -18.03 64.41
C MET A 1 19.96 -16.99 63.71
N VAL A 2 20.40 -16.57 62.53
CA VAL A 2 19.80 -15.50 61.70
C VAL A 2 18.40 -15.92 61.25
N TYR A 3 17.44 -14.99 61.21
CA TYR A 3 16.52 -14.81 60.08
C TYR A 3 15.89 -13.41 60.15
N THR A 4 16.51 -12.49 59.42
CA THR A 4 15.86 -11.27 58.92
C THR A 4 14.97 -11.65 57.75
N SER A 5 13.68 -11.32 57.80
CA SER A 5 12.77 -11.43 56.65
C SER A 5 12.54 -10.04 56.06
N PRO A 6 12.84 -9.81 54.77
CA PRO A 6 12.62 -8.53 54.12
C PRO A 6 11.18 -8.43 53.59
N VAL A 7 10.62 -7.22 53.71
CA VAL A 7 9.43 -6.76 53.00
C VAL A 7 9.78 -6.72 51.51
N SER A 8 9.22 -7.63 50.71
CA SER A 8 9.32 -7.57 49.25
C SER A 8 8.14 -6.77 48.69
N TYR A 9 8.41 -5.54 48.30
CA TYR A 9 7.55 -4.75 47.41
C TYR A 9 7.62 -5.36 46.00
N ALA A 10 6.55 -6.03 45.57
CA ALA A 10 6.37 -6.38 44.17
C ALA A 10 5.69 -5.19 43.46
N ALA A 11 6.51 -4.30 42.88
CA ALA A 11 6.01 -3.30 41.96
C ALA A 11 5.72 -3.97 40.61
N ALA A 12 4.45 -4.17 40.29
CA ALA A 12 4.01 -4.56 38.96
C ALA A 12 4.13 -3.35 38.03
N LEU A 13 5.19 -3.32 37.21
CA LEU A 13 5.31 -2.39 36.09
C LEU A 13 4.39 -2.88 34.97
N LEU A 14 3.20 -2.28 34.87
CA LEU A 14 2.30 -2.44 33.75
C LEU A 14 2.82 -1.56 32.60
N SER A 15 3.61 -2.13 31.69
CA SER A 15 4.04 -1.44 30.47
C SER A 15 2.84 -1.31 29.52
N VAL A 16 2.14 -0.19 29.59
CA VAL A 16 1.14 0.20 28.58
C VAL A 16 1.90 0.59 27.32
N PHE A 17 2.06 -0.35 26.38
CA PHE A 17 2.45 0.01 25.01
C PHE A 17 1.25 0.72 24.37
N ALA A 18 1.28 2.05 24.37
CA ALA A 18 0.41 2.85 23.52
C ALA A 18 0.82 2.59 22.07
N THR A 19 0.05 1.78 21.35
CA THR A 19 0.13 1.70 19.89
C THR A 19 -0.38 3.03 19.34
N PHE A 20 0.53 3.91 18.92
CA PHE A 20 0.19 5.06 18.08
C PHE A 20 -0.15 4.51 16.69
N GLY A 21 -1.40 4.09 16.51
CA GLY A 21 -1.95 3.85 15.19
C GLY A 21 -2.47 5.17 14.65
N SER A 22 -1.72 5.81 13.76
CA SER A 22 -2.25 6.90 12.94
C SER A 22 -3.46 6.36 12.18
N ALA A 23 -4.67 6.78 12.57
CA ALA A 23 -5.89 6.40 11.87
C ALA A 23 -5.88 7.06 10.48
N GLN A 24 -5.35 6.35 9.49
CA GLN A 24 -5.39 6.79 8.10
C GLN A 24 -6.82 6.68 7.59
N ASN A 25 -7.35 7.80 7.08
CA ASN A 25 -8.67 7.83 6.47
C ASN A 25 -8.54 7.52 4.98
N PHE A 26 -9.16 6.42 4.54
CA PHE A 26 -9.14 5.97 3.15
C PHE A 26 -10.38 6.45 2.40
N THR A 27 -10.17 7.07 1.24
CA THR A 27 -11.29 7.33 0.31
C THR A 27 -11.48 6.12 -0.58
N ILE A 28 -12.49 5.31 -0.29
CA ILE A 28 -12.76 4.06 -1.00
C ILE A 28 -14.07 4.16 -1.77
N SER A 29 -14.07 3.77 -3.04
CA SER A 29 -15.29 3.60 -3.83
C SER A 29 -15.15 2.42 -4.79
N ASN A 30 -16.18 1.56 -4.86
CA ASN A 30 -16.19 0.35 -5.70
C ASN A 30 -14.97 -0.56 -5.49
N GLY A 31 -14.46 -0.63 -4.26
CA GLY A 31 -13.25 -1.40 -3.92
C GLY A 31 -11.93 -0.76 -4.33
N GLN A 32 -11.96 0.41 -4.97
CA GLN A 32 -10.76 1.19 -5.29
C GLN A 32 -10.47 2.21 -4.20
N ILE A 33 -9.19 2.43 -3.91
CA ILE A 33 -8.72 3.41 -2.93
C ILE A 33 -8.06 4.56 -3.66
N PHE A 34 -8.64 5.75 -3.49
CA PHE A 34 -8.16 6.98 -4.10
C PHE A 34 -7.04 7.54 -3.25
N THR A 35 -5.85 7.61 -3.84
CA THR A 35 -4.65 8.12 -3.17
C THR A 35 -4.60 9.65 -3.25
N PRO A 36 -3.82 10.33 -2.41
CA PRO A 36 -3.42 11.69 -2.68
C PRO A 36 -2.46 11.68 -3.88
N GLY A 37 -2.97 11.83 -5.11
CA GLY A 37 -2.19 11.73 -6.33
C GLY A 37 -2.98 11.22 -7.54
N LEU A 38 -2.26 10.85 -8.60
CA LEU A 38 -2.87 10.44 -9.88
C LEU A 38 -3.22 8.95 -9.94
N ILE A 39 -2.65 8.14 -9.03
CA ILE A 39 -2.82 6.69 -9.00
C ILE A 39 -3.96 6.30 -8.07
N ILE A 40 -4.67 5.23 -8.45
CA ILE A 40 -5.70 4.61 -7.64
C ILE A 40 -5.26 3.19 -7.30
N LEU A 41 -5.31 2.83 -6.02
CA LEU A 41 -4.97 1.48 -5.58
C LEU A 41 -6.20 0.57 -5.71
N ASN A 42 -6.10 -0.49 -6.48
CA ASN A 42 -7.16 -1.50 -6.62
C ASN A 42 -7.02 -2.61 -5.57
N ALA A 43 -5.78 -3.00 -5.23
CA ALA A 43 -5.48 -4.01 -4.22
C ALA A 43 -4.03 -3.88 -3.73
N PRO A 44 -3.72 -4.24 -2.47
CA PRO A 44 -4.63 -4.83 -1.47
C PRO A 44 -5.52 -3.80 -0.76
N GLN A 45 -6.50 -4.27 0.01
CA GLN A 45 -7.24 -3.42 0.94
C GLN A 45 -6.43 -3.18 2.22
N PRO A 46 -6.69 -2.08 2.96
CA PRO A 46 -6.02 -1.82 4.24
C PRO A 46 -6.33 -2.95 5.24
N GLY A 47 -5.32 -3.35 6.01
CA GLY A 47 -5.40 -4.43 7.00
C GLY A 47 -5.39 -5.84 6.42
N THR A 48 -5.17 -6.01 5.11
CA THR A 48 -5.16 -7.34 4.49
C THR A 48 -3.98 -8.17 5.02
N PRO A 49 -4.22 -9.41 5.49
CA PRO A 49 -3.14 -10.37 5.76
C PRO A 49 -2.61 -10.92 4.43
N LEU A 50 -1.30 -10.78 4.21
CA LEU A 50 -0.63 -11.14 2.97
C LEU A 50 0.47 -12.18 3.21
N GLY A 51 0.80 -12.88 2.12
CA GLY A 51 1.77 -13.97 2.04
C GLY A 51 1.72 -14.59 0.64
N GLY A 52 2.03 -15.87 0.51
CA GLY A 52 2.10 -16.58 -0.75
C GLY A 52 3.46 -16.46 -1.43
N GLU A 53 3.51 -16.65 -2.75
CA GLU A 53 4.75 -16.61 -3.51
C GLU A 53 5.28 -15.17 -3.66
N ASN A 54 4.38 -14.24 -3.96
CA ASN A 54 4.66 -12.84 -4.25
C ASN A 54 3.71 -11.92 -3.48
N LEU A 55 4.17 -10.70 -3.21
CA LEU A 55 3.31 -9.57 -2.89
C LEU A 55 2.68 -9.08 -4.19
N HIS A 56 1.34 -9.06 -4.21
CA HIS A 56 0.56 -8.55 -5.34
C HIS A 56 -0.01 -7.17 -5.01
N VAL A 57 0.31 -6.17 -5.82
CA VAL A 57 -0.27 -4.83 -5.75
C VAL A 57 -0.81 -4.46 -7.13
N SER A 58 -2.03 -3.91 -7.18
CA SER A 58 -2.68 -3.51 -8.43
C SER A 58 -2.99 -2.01 -8.39
N LEU A 59 -2.46 -1.27 -9.35
CA LEU A 59 -2.56 0.19 -9.44
C LEU A 59 -3.21 0.59 -10.76
N ASP A 60 -4.26 1.42 -10.72
CA ASP A 60 -4.75 2.13 -11.89
C ASP A 60 -3.95 3.43 -12.07
N VAL A 61 -3.30 3.57 -13.23
CA VAL A 61 -2.45 4.71 -13.61
C VAL A 61 -3.10 5.61 -14.67
N SER A 62 -4.40 5.41 -14.91
CA SER A 62 -5.22 6.18 -15.85
C SER A 62 -6.06 7.25 -15.16
N THR A 63 -5.95 7.36 -13.83
CA THR A 63 -6.66 8.41 -13.07
C THR A 63 -8.17 8.27 -13.27
N ASN A 64 -8.67 7.04 -13.09
CA ASN A 64 -10.07 6.69 -13.36
C ASN A 64 -10.49 6.99 -14.82
N GLY A 65 -9.61 6.66 -15.78
CA GLY A 65 -9.82 6.87 -17.20
C GLY A 65 -9.69 8.33 -17.68
N LYS A 66 -9.18 9.25 -16.85
CA LYS A 66 -9.01 10.67 -17.20
C LYS A 66 -7.66 10.99 -17.84
N MET A 67 -6.67 10.13 -17.68
CA MET A 67 -5.35 10.28 -18.29
C MET A 67 -5.13 9.24 -19.39
N PRO A 68 -4.42 9.62 -20.48
CA PRO A 68 -3.94 8.65 -21.44
C PRO A 68 -2.94 7.69 -20.78
N LEU A 69 -2.64 6.58 -21.43
CA LEU A 69 -1.60 5.67 -20.96
C LEU A 69 -0.21 6.22 -21.30
N PRO A 70 0.82 5.91 -20.48
CA PRO A 70 2.19 6.22 -20.85
C PRO A 70 2.60 5.51 -22.16
N PRO A 71 3.53 6.07 -22.94
CA PRO A 71 4.32 7.27 -22.63
C PRO A 71 3.54 8.58 -22.80
N TYR A 72 3.70 9.48 -21.82
CA TYR A 72 3.15 10.83 -21.87
C TYR A 72 4.04 11.74 -22.73
N ALA A 73 3.47 12.77 -23.34
CA ALA A 73 4.28 13.80 -23.98
C ALA A 73 5.22 14.46 -22.95
N GLU A 74 6.43 14.83 -23.36
CA GLU A 74 7.41 15.46 -22.46
C GLU A 74 6.87 16.76 -21.85
N ASP A 75 6.07 17.51 -22.58
CA ASP A 75 5.46 18.78 -22.16
C ASP A 75 4.00 18.61 -21.69
N SER A 76 3.55 17.38 -21.40
CA SER A 76 2.19 17.16 -20.87
C SER A 76 2.01 17.91 -19.54
N PRO A 77 0.96 18.74 -19.39
CA PRO A 77 0.68 19.45 -18.16
C PRO A 77 0.35 18.51 -17.00
N THR A 78 -0.15 17.31 -17.28
CA THR A 78 -0.36 16.25 -16.29
C THR A 78 0.32 14.97 -16.75
N LYS A 79 1.16 14.37 -15.90
CA LYS A 79 1.85 13.10 -16.17
C LYS A 79 2.41 12.49 -14.90
N ILE A 80 2.50 11.16 -14.86
CA ILE A 80 3.21 10.44 -13.81
C ILE A 80 4.69 10.34 -14.24
N PHE A 81 5.61 10.86 -13.43
CA PHE A 81 7.05 10.72 -13.69
C PHE A 81 7.55 9.34 -13.27
N ASN A 82 7.25 8.96 -12.03
CA ASN A 82 7.59 7.65 -11.49
C ASN A 82 6.75 7.30 -10.26
N VAL A 83 6.78 6.01 -9.94
CA VAL A 83 6.17 5.44 -8.74
C VAL A 83 7.22 4.57 -8.07
N THR A 84 7.49 4.87 -6.81
CA THR A 84 8.34 4.06 -5.94
C THR A 84 7.48 3.42 -4.87
N MET A 85 7.77 2.17 -4.54
CA MET A 85 7.04 1.46 -3.50
C MET A 85 8.01 0.80 -2.53
N PHE A 86 7.69 0.92 -1.25
CA PHE A 86 8.44 0.31 -0.16
C PHE A 86 7.53 -0.54 0.72
N LEU A 87 8.07 -1.61 1.25
CA LEU A 87 7.47 -2.36 2.35
C LEU A 87 8.17 -1.91 3.63
N SER A 88 7.49 -1.11 4.45
CA SER A 88 8.09 -0.46 5.62
C SER A 88 7.40 -0.83 6.92
N SER A 89 8.18 -0.95 8.00
CA SER A 89 7.65 -1.17 9.35
C SER A 89 8.57 -0.56 10.40
N TYR A 90 8.03 0.37 11.18
CA TYR A 90 8.70 0.90 12.36
C TYR A 90 8.84 -0.12 13.49
N THR A 91 8.04 -1.19 13.47
CA THR A 91 8.13 -2.26 14.48
C THR A 91 9.34 -3.14 14.26
N THR A 92 9.60 -3.52 13.01
CA THR A 92 10.75 -4.37 12.65
C THR A 92 11.98 -3.57 12.24
N GLY A 93 11.85 -2.26 12.04
CA GLY A 93 12.93 -1.38 11.57
C GLY A 93 13.27 -1.58 10.09
N ARG A 94 12.40 -2.27 9.32
CA ARG A 94 12.63 -2.59 7.91
C ARG A 94 12.03 -1.53 6.99
N ASN A 95 12.75 -1.21 5.91
CA ASN A 95 12.28 -0.38 4.80
C ASN A 95 12.75 -0.99 3.47
N LEU A 96 12.00 -1.97 2.96
CA LEU A 96 12.42 -2.80 1.83
C LEU A 96 11.91 -2.22 0.51
N THR A 97 12.79 -2.02 -0.47
CA THR A 97 12.40 -1.55 -1.81
C THR A 97 11.58 -2.60 -2.55
N ILE A 98 10.31 -2.33 -2.85
CA ILE A 98 9.48 -3.17 -3.74
C ILE A 98 9.78 -2.78 -5.19
N THR A 99 9.63 -1.49 -5.50
CA THR A 99 9.83 -0.95 -6.85
C THR A 99 10.67 0.31 -6.81
N ASN A 100 11.67 0.37 -7.69
CA ASN A 100 12.51 1.53 -7.87
C ASN A 100 12.10 2.25 -9.16
N GLY A 101 11.38 3.36 -9.01
CA GLY A 101 10.80 4.15 -10.09
C GLY A 101 11.80 4.73 -11.09
N THR A 102 13.11 4.72 -10.79
CA THR A 102 14.18 5.23 -11.67
C THR A 102 15.22 4.19 -12.08
N ALA A 103 15.24 3.01 -11.46
CA ALA A 103 16.23 1.98 -11.75
C ALA A 103 15.70 0.93 -12.74
N THR A 104 16.62 0.30 -13.47
CA THR A 104 16.35 -0.95 -14.16
C THR A 104 16.00 -2.02 -13.12
N ALA A 105 15.05 -2.91 -13.43
CA ALA A 105 14.77 -4.05 -12.57
C ALA A 105 16.06 -4.84 -12.32
N ASN A 106 16.25 -5.28 -11.08
CA ASN A 106 17.31 -6.22 -10.72
C ASN A 106 16.69 -7.46 -10.07
N ASN A 107 17.52 -8.42 -9.66
CA ASN A 107 17.03 -9.66 -9.06
C ASN A 107 16.25 -9.46 -7.74
N ALA A 108 16.30 -8.27 -7.14
CA ALA A 108 15.73 -8.01 -5.82
C ALA A 108 14.49 -7.07 -5.87
N SER A 109 14.55 -6.02 -6.68
CA SER A 109 13.51 -4.98 -6.80
C SER A 109 13.01 -4.86 -8.23
N LEU A 110 11.73 -4.53 -8.38
CA LEU A 110 11.19 -4.22 -9.70
C LEU A 110 11.71 -2.84 -10.15
N GLY A 111 11.91 -2.67 -11.45
CA GLY A 111 12.22 -1.37 -12.04
C GLY A 111 10.98 -0.47 -12.09
N ASN A 112 11.02 0.54 -12.96
CA ASN A 112 9.89 1.45 -13.13
C ASN A 112 8.61 0.70 -13.60
N ILE A 113 7.59 0.67 -12.74
CA ILE A 113 6.33 -0.02 -12.99
C ILE A 113 5.52 0.57 -14.14
N MET A 114 5.78 1.82 -14.52
CA MET A 114 5.07 2.48 -15.61
C MET A 114 5.34 1.82 -16.98
N TYR A 115 6.46 1.10 -17.11
CA TYR A 115 6.78 0.30 -18.30
C TYR A 115 6.27 -1.13 -18.26
N GLN A 116 5.73 -1.58 -17.12
CA GLN A 116 5.09 -2.88 -17.03
C GLN A 116 3.74 -2.83 -17.74
N GLU A 117 3.38 -3.92 -18.40
CA GLU A 117 2.10 -4.07 -19.11
C GLU A 117 1.78 -2.88 -20.03
N PRO A 118 2.59 -2.62 -21.08
CA PRO A 118 2.32 -1.55 -22.04
C PRO A 118 0.91 -1.66 -22.61
N GLY A 119 0.18 -0.53 -22.67
CA GLY A 119 -1.21 -0.51 -23.13
C GLY A 119 -2.27 -0.86 -22.07
N SER A 120 -1.88 -1.16 -20.83
CA SER A 120 -2.82 -1.35 -19.71
C SER A 120 -2.96 -0.11 -18.82
N THR A 121 -4.20 0.22 -18.44
CA THR A 121 -4.52 1.21 -17.38
C THR A 121 -4.18 0.71 -16.00
N VAL A 122 -4.07 -0.61 -15.82
CA VAL A 122 -3.75 -1.26 -14.56
C VAL A 122 -2.34 -1.83 -14.61
N LYS A 123 -1.56 -1.58 -13.57
CA LYS A 123 -0.22 -2.15 -13.35
C LYS A 123 -0.27 -3.15 -12.21
N HIS A 124 0.17 -4.37 -12.48
CA HIS A 124 0.28 -5.46 -11.52
C HIS A 124 1.73 -5.63 -11.07
N VAL A 125 1.99 -5.22 -9.84
CA VAL A 125 3.26 -5.46 -9.16
C VAL A 125 3.23 -6.85 -8.54
N ASN A 126 4.19 -7.68 -8.98
CA ASN A 126 4.37 -9.05 -8.54
C ASN A 126 5.76 -9.18 -7.90
N TRP A 127 5.91 -8.71 -6.68
CA TRP A 127 7.21 -8.65 -5.99
C TRP A 127 7.48 -9.91 -5.18
N ILE A 128 8.66 -10.51 -5.29
CA ILE A 128 9.02 -11.73 -4.56
C ILE A 128 9.28 -11.38 -3.10
N TRP A 129 8.58 -12.03 -2.18
CA TRP A 129 8.86 -11.86 -0.75
C TRP A 129 10.31 -12.25 -0.42
N PRO A 130 11.08 -11.41 0.29
CA PRO A 130 12.44 -11.72 0.70
C PRO A 130 12.51 -12.79 1.80
N ASP A 131 13.69 -13.35 1.97
CA ASP A 131 13.97 -14.50 2.84
C ASP A 131 13.59 -14.27 4.31
N CYS A 132 13.84 -13.09 4.87
CA CYS A 132 13.55 -12.81 6.28
C CYS A 132 12.05 -12.81 6.60
N LEU A 133 11.18 -12.69 5.58
CA LEU A 133 9.73 -12.74 5.73
C LEU A 133 9.16 -14.16 5.59
N VAL A 134 9.98 -15.17 5.32
CA VAL A 134 9.56 -16.58 5.25
C VAL A 134 8.96 -17.02 6.60
N GLY A 135 7.90 -17.82 6.54
CA GLY A 135 7.20 -18.31 7.73
C GLY A 135 5.70 -18.42 7.54
N ASP A 136 4.98 -18.78 8.61
CA ASP A 136 3.53 -18.91 8.61
C ASP A 136 2.96 -18.46 9.97
N GLY A 137 2.00 -17.54 9.93
CA GLY A 137 1.37 -16.98 11.13
C GLY A 137 2.01 -15.69 11.64
N GLN A 138 1.65 -15.39 12.89
CA GLN A 138 2.02 -14.18 13.64
C GLN A 138 3.51 -14.14 13.98
N PRO A 139 4.06 -12.96 14.31
CA PRO A 139 5.44 -12.83 14.80
C PRO A 139 5.69 -13.79 15.98
N SER A 140 6.76 -14.57 15.93
CA SER A 140 7.08 -15.57 16.95
C SER A 140 8.02 -15.06 18.04
N SER A 141 8.66 -13.92 17.83
CA SER A 141 9.59 -13.26 18.76
C SER A 141 9.66 -11.76 18.47
N ALA A 142 10.31 -11.01 19.36
CA ALA A 142 10.57 -9.57 19.16
C ALA A 142 11.50 -9.28 17.97
N ASP A 143 12.35 -10.23 17.59
CA ASP A 143 13.28 -10.12 16.46
C ASP A 143 12.67 -10.65 15.15
N SER A 144 11.37 -10.98 15.15
CA SER A 144 10.69 -11.46 13.95
C SER A 144 10.52 -10.33 12.95
N ASP A 145 10.96 -10.55 11.71
CA ASP A 145 10.71 -9.64 10.60
C ASP A 145 9.25 -9.72 10.09
N ARG A 146 8.38 -10.55 10.67
CA ARG A 146 6.97 -10.66 10.26
C ARG A 146 6.09 -9.70 11.07
N GLY A 147 4.86 -9.47 10.62
CA GLY A 147 3.87 -8.68 11.37
C GLY A 147 3.33 -7.48 10.59
N ALA A 148 3.16 -6.35 11.26
CA ALA A 148 2.54 -5.15 10.69
C ALA A 148 3.51 -4.39 9.79
N TYR A 149 3.05 -4.05 8.59
CA TYR A 149 3.81 -3.31 7.58
C TYR A 149 2.90 -2.32 6.84
N ASN A 150 3.48 -1.27 6.28
CA ASN A 150 2.85 -0.43 5.27
C ASN A 150 3.46 -0.72 3.91
N ILE A 151 2.61 -0.85 2.88
CA ILE A 151 3.02 -0.64 1.49
C ILE A 151 3.00 0.88 1.28
N SER A 152 4.17 1.50 1.30
CA SER A 152 4.34 2.94 1.10
C SER A 152 4.45 3.24 -0.40
N ILE A 153 3.40 3.82 -0.97
CA ILE A 153 3.28 4.20 -2.38
C ILE A 153 3.65 5.67 -2.52
N ARG A 154 4.76 5.93 -3.23
CA ARG A 154 5.30 7.27 -3.41
C ARG A 154 5.24 7.67 -4.86
N GLN A 155 4.53 8.76 -5.14
CA GLN A 155 4.27 9.22 -6.49
C GLN A 155 5.02 10.52 -6.73
N ASN A 156 5.74 10.60 -7.84
CA ASN A 156 6.22 11.87 -8.38
C ASN A 156 5.46 12.13 -9.67
N PHE A 157 4.71 13.22 -9.73
CA PHE A 157 3.84 13.54 -10.85
C PHE A 157 3.70 15.04 -11.08
N ARG A 158 3.24 15.41 -12.27
CA ARG A 158 2.78 16.75 -12.58
C ARG A 158 1.26 16.76 -12.67
N LEU A 159 0.63 17.79 -12.14
CA LEU A 159 -0.80 18.07 -12.27
C LEU A 159 -0.97 19.51 -12.76
N ASN A 160 -1.57 19.68 -13.94
CA ASN A 160 -1.87 20.99 -14.55
C ASN A 160 -0.70 22.01 -14.50
N GLY A 161 0.52 21.53 -14.73
CA GLY A 161 1.73 22.36 -14.75
C GLY A 161 2.52 22.42 -13.44
N GLU A 162 1.99 21.91 -12.33
CA GLU A 162 2.67 21.90 -11.03
C GLU A 162 3.17 20.50 -10.66
N ASP A 163 4.43 20.43 -10.21
CA ASP A 163 5.06 19.17 -9.81
C ASP A 163 4.74 18.86 -8.34
N HIS A 164 4.34 17.61 -8.07
CA HIS A 164 3.93 17.13 -6.76
C HIS A 164 4.63 15.83 -6.40
N TYR A 165 4.82 15.64 -5.09
CA TYR A 165 5.28 14.40 -4.50
C TYR A 165 4.35 13.99 -3.37
N THR A 166 3.94 12.73 -3.33
CA THR A 166 2.98 12.22 -2.34
C THR A 166 3.43 10.90 -1.76
N ILE A 167 3.02 10.61 -0.52
CA ILE A 167 3.34 9.39 0.22
C ILE A 167 2.03 8.79 0.73
N PHE A 168 1.69 7.60 0.26
CA PHE A 168 0.45 6.94 0.65
C PHE A 168 0.75 5.55 1.22
N ASP A 169 0.46 5.38 2.51
CA ASP A 169 0.82 4.18 3.26
C ASP A 169 -0.39 3.26 3.43
N VAL A 170 -0.30 2.04 2.92
CA VAL A 170 -1.38 1.05 3.02
C VAL A 170 -1.01 0.01 4.06
N PRO A 171 -1.67 -0.03 5.22
CA PRO A 171 -1.35 -0.99 6.27
C PRO A 171 -1.75 -2.40 5.80
N ILE A 172 -0.88 -3.37 6.07
CA ILE A 172 -1.06 -4.79 5.80
C ILE A 172 -0.46 -5.60 6.96
N SER A 173 -0.70 -6.91 6.98
CA SER A 173 0.02 -7.82 7.87
C SER A 173 0.70 -8.95 7.11
N VAL A 174 2.00 -9.13 7.30
CA VAL A 174 2.77 -10.23 6.73
C VAL A 174 2.63 -11.44 7.65
N THR A 175 1.48 -12.10 7.56
CA THR A 175 1.08 -13.18 8.47
C THR A 175 0.66 -14.46 7.76
N ASN A 176 0.28 -14.40 6.48
CA ASN A 176 -0.01 -15.63 5.73
C ASN A 176 1.30 -16.35 5.37
N ARG A 177 1.19 -17.65 5.09
CA ARG A 177 2.33 -18.50 4.75
C ARG A 177 3.14 -17.92 3.58
N ILE A 178 4.44 -17.77 3.77
CA ILE A 178 5.44 -17.51 2.73
C ILE A 178 6.42 -18.69 2.79
N GLN A 179 6.47 -19.48 1.72
CA GLN A 179 7.29 -20.69 1.68
C GLN A 179 8.76 -20.35 1.45
N GLU A 180 9.66 -21.07 2.13
CA GLU A 180 11.09 -21.03 1.83
C GLU A 180 11.35 -21.56 0.42
N LYS A 181 12.17 -20.85 -0.35
CA LYS A 181 12.60 -21.29 -1.69
C LYS A 181 13.88 -20.58 -2.11
N ASP A 182 14.63 -21.24 -2.98
CA ASP A 182 15.79 -20.64 -3.64
C ASP A 182 15.37 -19.42 -4.49
N GLY A 183 16.25 -18.42 -4.53
CA GLY A 183 16.06 -17.21 -5.35
C GLY A 183 15.21 -16.11 -4.70
N ARG A 184 14.76 -16.26 -3.45
CA ARG A 184 14.26 -15.11 -2.68
C ARG A 184 15.43 -14.16 -2.39
N PRO A 185 15.27 -12.84 -2.59
CA PRO A 185 16.32 -11.88 -2.25
C PRO A 185 16.47 -11.79 -0.73
N SER A 186 17.68 -11.43 -0.27
CA SER A 186 17.87 -11.13 1.14
C SER A 186 17.23 -9.81 1.51
N CYS A 187 16.68 -9.71 2.72
CA CYS A 187 16.13 -8.44 3.20
C CYS A 187 17.18 -7.33 3.22
N ASP A 188 18.43 -7.62 3.58
CA ASP A 188 19.50 -6.62 3.62
C ASP A 188 19.85 -6.06 2.23
N ALA A 189 19.68 -6.84 1.16
CA ALA A 189 19.87 -6.35 -0.21
C ALA A 189 18.78 -5.36 -0.65
N LEU A 190 17.64 -5.36 0.05
CA LEU A 190 16.47 -4.53 -0.22
C LEU A 190 16.29 -3.39 0.76
N ASN A 191 16.94 -3.48 1.93
CA ASN A 191 16.71 -2.59 3.04
C ASN A 191 17.35 -1.22 2.80
N ASN A 192 16.59 -0.18 3.08
CA ASN A 192 17.06 1.20 3.08
C ASN A 192 17.03 1.76 4.50
N ALA A 193 17.59 2.95 4.66
CA ALA A 193 17.33 3.73 5.87
C ALA A 193 15.81 3.93 6.06
N LEU A 194 15.32 3.66 7.26
CA LEU A 194 13.95 3.95 7.64
C LEU A 194 13.90 5.39 8.16
N LEU A 195 13.23 6.27 7.41
CA LEU A 195 13.06 7.67 7.78
C LEU A 195 12.02 7.81 8.90
N THR A 196 12.20 8.79 9.78
CA THR A 196 11.19 9.09 10.80
C THR A 196 9.94 9.73 10.18
N GLU A 197 8.83 9.76 10.93
CA GLU A 197 7.60 10.39 10.46
C GLU A 197 7.82 11.89 10.17
N GLU A 198 8.65 12.56 10.97
CA GLU A 198 9.02 13.96 10.77
C GLU A 198 9.87 14.17 9.52
N GLU A 199 10.77 13.23 9.21
CA GLU A 199 11.57 13.28 7.98
C GLU A 199 10.75 13.02 6.72
N LEU A 200 9.71 12.18 6.81
CA LEU A 200 8.79 11.93 5.70
C LEU A 200 7.83 13.09 5.45
N ASP A 201 7.37 13.76 6.51
CA ASP A 201 6.41 14.87 6.47
C ASP A 201 5.21 14.57 5.53
N ALA A 202 4.65 13.36 5.69
CA ALA A 202 3.57 12.87 4.83
C ALA A 202 2.35 13.81 4.76
N PRO A 203 1.93 14.52 5.84
CA PRO A 203 0.85 15.49 5.74
C PRO A 203 1.12 16.61 4.73
N ASN A 204 2.34 17.15 4.70
CA ASN A 204 2.74 18.18 3.75
C ASN A 204 2.93 17.61 2.34
N ALA A 205 3.57 16.44 2.21
CA ALA A 205 3.67 15.75 0.91
C ALA A 205 2.27 15.51 0.30
N ASN A 206 1.29 15.16 1.13
CA ASN A 206 -0.07 14.88 0.68
C ASN A 206 -0.99 16.12 0.63
N ALA A 207 -0.44 17.34 0.69
CA ALA A 207 -1.23 18.58 0.70
C ALA A 207 -2.14 18.75 -0.54
N VAL A 208 -1.81 18.10 -1.66
CA VAL A 208 -2.65 18.06 -2.87
C VAL A 208 -4.00 17.36 -2.64
N GLY A 209 -4.10 16.52 -1.59
CA GLY A 209 -5.31 15.83 -1.21
C GLY A 209 -5.70 14.69 -2.16
N VAL A 210 -6.80 14.01 -1.83
CA VAL A 210 -7.34 12.92 -2.65
C VAL A 210 -7.94 13.48 -3.93
N LEU A 211 -7.55 12.90 -5.07
CA LEU A 211 -8.00 13.33 -6.38
C LEU A 211 -8.89 12.26 -7.02
N PHE A 212 -9.80 12.69 -7.91
CA PHE A 212 -10.60 11.82 -8.82
C PHE A 212 -11.51 10.78 -8.15
N ALA A 213 -11.70 10.86 -6.84
CA ALA A 213 -12.76 10.14 -6.14
C ALA A 213 -14.13 10.46 -6.76
N PRO A 214 -15.09 9.52 -6.80
CA PRO A 214 -16.41 9.78 -7.35
C PRO A 214 -17.07 10.99 -6.69
N GLY A 215 -17.58 11.91 -7.51
CA GLY A 215 -18.12 13.20 -7.06
C GLY A 215 -17.08 14.30 -6.86
N GLY A 216 -15.79 14.02 -7.04
CA GLY A 216 -14.72 15.02 -7.05
C GLY A 216 -14.73 15.86 -8.33
N SER A 217 -14.28 17.12 -8.23
CA SER A 217 -14.26 18.09 -9.33
C SER A 217 -12.89 18.26 -10.00
N THR A 218 -11.90 17.42 -9.70
CA THR A 218 -10.55 17.55 -10.25
C THR A 218 -10.55 17.34 -11.76
N THR A 219 -10.09 18.35 -12.50
CA THR A 219 -9.89 18.31 -13.96
C THR A 219 -8.41 18.19 -14.30
N VAL A 220 -8.10 17.47 -15.38
CA VAL A 220 -6.72 17.30 -15.86
C VAL A 220 -6.54 17.82 -17.27
N GLU A 221 -5.41 18.46 -17.52
CA GLU A 221 -4.91 18.80 -18.84
C GLU A 221 -3.82 17.81 -19.24
N VAL A 222 -3.99 17.13 -20.38
CA VAL A 222 -3.12 16.03 -20.81
C VAL A 222 -2.72 16.19 -22.27
N LYS A 223 -1.47 15.82 -22.58
CA LYS A 223 -0.98 15.63 -23.95
C LYS A 223 -0.45 14.19 -24.09
N SER A 224 -0.99 13.46 -25.05
CA SER A 224 -0.46 12.13 -25.42
C SER A 224 0.89 12.29 -26.10
N GLY A 225 1.84 11.38 -25.82
CA GLY A 225 3.11 11.35 -26.56
C GLY A 225 2.89 10.89 -27.99
N ASP A 226 3.73 11.34 -28.93
CA ASP A 226 3.77 10.88 -30.33
C ASP A 226 4.22 9.41 -30.38
N GLY A 227 3.31 8.50 -30.06
CA GLY A 227 3.41 7.10 -30.42
C GLY A 227 2.97 6.99 -31.87
N GLY A 228 3.91 6.77 -32.79
CA GLY A 228 3.61 6.63 -34.21
C GLY A 228 2.58 5.52 -34.46
N ASP A 229 1.34 5.93 -34.70
CA ASP A 229 0.43 5.20 -35.55
C ASP A 229 -0.32 6.23 -36.39
N GLY A 230 -0.19 6.08 -37.71
CA GLY A 230 -0.68 7.04 -38.69
C GLY A 230 -2.21 7.01 -38.73
N GLY A 231 -2.84 8.10 -38.29
CA GLY A 231 -4.27 8.29 -38.40
C GLY A 231 -4.65 9.76 -38.44
N SER A 232 -4.51 10.39 -39.61
CA SER A 232 -5.20 11.64 -39.90
C SER A 232 -6.71 11.45 -39.67
N GLY A 233 -7.26 12.20 -38.72
CA GLY A 233 -8.70 12.24 -38.48
C GLY A 233 -9.10 13.52 -37.76
N SER A 234 -9.41 14.56 -38.53
CA SER A 234 -10.20 15.68 -38.01
C SER A 234 -11.59 15.17 -37.61
N GLY A 235 -11.99 15.37 -36.36
CA GLY A 235 -13.36 15.08 -35.95
C GLY A 235 -13.57 15.37 -34.47
N SER A 236 -14.42 16.36 -34.19
CA SER A 236 -15.14 16.43 -32.92
C SER A 236 -15.80 15.09 -32.64
N GLY A 237 -15.51 14.47 -31.49
CA GLY A 237 -16.10 13.19 -31.13
C GLY A 237 -15.79 12.82 -29.69
N ASP A 238 -16.85 12.49 -28.97
CA ASP A 238 -16.90 12.02 -27.60
C ASP A 238 -15.84 10.97 -27.25
N GLY A 239 -15.38 11.05 -26.00
CA GLY A 239 -14.29 10.26 -25.45
C GLY A 239 -14.39 8.77 -25.77
N LEU A 240 -13.26 8.21 -26.18
CA LEU A 240 -13.04 6.79 -26.42
C LEU A 240 -13.22 6.00 -25.11
N GLY A 241 -14.46 5.60 -24.88
CA GLY A 241 -14.88 4.71 -23.82
C GLY A 241 -16.37 4.45 -24.00
N GLY A 242 -16.71 3.43 -24.80
CA GLY A 242 -18.08 2.94 -24.84
C GLY A 242 -18.58 2.68 -23.41
N SER A 243 -19.85 3.00 -23.15
CA SER A 243 -20.48 2.81 -21.84
C SER A 243 -20.21 1.40 -21.30
N LYS A 244 -19.52 1.34 -20.15
CA LYS A 244 -19.24 0.10 -19.41
C LYS A 244 -20.56 -0.68 -19.22
N PRO A 245 -20.64 -1.96 -19.63
CA PRO A 245 -21.85 -2.74 -19.39
C PRO A 245 -22.11 -2.88 -17.88
N GLU A 246 -23.39 -2.82 -17.50
CA GLU A 246 -23.82 -3.04 -16.11
C GLU A 246 -23.50 -4.49 -15.70
N ALA A 247 -22.90 -4.64 -14.52
CA ALA A 247 -22.55 -5.95 -13.97
C ALA A 247 -23.81 -6.73 -13.60
N SER A 248 -23.88 -7.99 -14.04
CA SER A 248 -24.95 -8.91 -13.64
C SER A 248 -24.55 -9.68 -12.38
N PRO A 249 -25.53 -10.20 -11.58
CA PRO A 249 -25.25 -10.97 -10.35
C PRO A 249 -24.36 -12.23 -10.51
N GLY A 250 -23.91 -12.56 -11.73
CA GLY A 250 -23.03 -13.68 -12.05
C GLY A 250 -21.57 -13.31 -12.38
N ASP A 251 -21.20 -12.03 -12.41
CA ASP A 251 -19.86 -11.58 -12.85
C ASP A 251 -18.75 -11.70 -11.79
N GLY A 252 -18.85 -12.71 -10.92
CA GLY A 252 -17.76 -13.12 -10.02
C GLY A 252 -17.67 -12.31 -8.72
N LEU A 253 -18.36 -12.81 -7.70
CA LEU A 253 -18.23 -12.35 -6.33
C LEU A 253 -16.93 -12.89 -5.73
N GLY A 254 -15.88 -12.08 -5.68
CA GLY A 254 -14.84 -12.24 -4.66
C GLY A 254 -15.54 -12.14 -3.29
N ALA A 255 -15.41 -13.17 -2.47
CA ALA A 255 -16.11 -13.34 -1.22
C ALA A 255 -15.93 -12.12 -0.29
N GLY A 256 -16.87 -11.17 -0.36
CA GLY A 256 -17.07 -10.15 0.64
C GLY A 256 -17.63 -10.80 1.89
N SER A 257 -16.76 -11.27 2.76
CA SER A 257 -17.15 -11.48 4.15
C SER A 257 -17.50 -10.10 4.72
N SER A 258 -18.79 -9.87 4.92
CA SER A 258 -19.28 -8.75 5.71
C SER A 258 -18.82 -8.97 7.16
N LEU A 259 -17.67 -8.41 7.53
CA LEU A 259 -17.30 -8.31 8.93
C LEU A 259 -18.19 -7.27 9.58
N SER A 260 -19.23 -7.74 10.27
CA SER A 260 -19.99 -6.96 11.23
C SER A 260 -19.03 -6.51 12.33
N TRP A 261 -18.91 -5.20 12.56
CA TRP A 261 -18.13 -4.62 13.67
C TRP A 261 -18.58 -5.19 15.04
N ARG A 262 -19.78 -5.77 15.13
CA ARG A 262 -20.40 -6.17 16.40
C ARG A 262 -19.89 -7.51 16.96
N ASP A 263 -19.08 -8.27 16.24
CA ASP A 263 -18.60 -9.59 16.70
C ASP A 263 -17.20 -9.58 17.35
N GLY A 264 -16.48 -8.46 17.30
CA GLY A 264 -15.14 -8.32 17.90
C GLY A 264 -15.10 -7.97 19.39
N ALA A 265 -16.24 -7.64 20.00
CA ALA A 265 -16.30 -7.07 21.36
C ALA A 265 -16.55 -8.09 22.49
N HIS A 266 -16.66 -9.39 22.20
CA HIS A 266 -17.08 -10.39 23.20
C HIS A 266 -15.97 -11.26 23.82
N TRP A 267 -14.72 -11.18 23.34
CA TRP A 267 -13.63 -12.02 23.87
C TRP A 267 -12.70 -11.34 24.89
N LEU A 268 -12.89 -10.04 25.16
CA LEU A 268 -12.05 -9.29 26.12
C LEU A 268 -12.71 -9.02 27.49
N CYS A 269 -13.96 -9.47 27.72
CA CYS A 269 -14.65 -9.28 29.01
C CYS A 269 -14.75 -10.53 29.90
N LEU A 270 -14.37 -11.73 29.42
CA LEU A 270 -14.47 -12.96 30.23
C LEU A 270 -13.17 -13.34 30.95
N VAL A 271 -12.02 -12.79 30.57
CA VAL A 271 -10.74 -13.06 31.26
C VAL A 271 -10.59 -12.19 32.51
N SER A 272 -11.23 -11.02 32.57
CA SER A 272 -11.15 -10.08 33.69
C SER A 272 -12.08 -10.39 34.88
N ILE A 273 -13.09 -11.26 34.71
CA ILE A 273 -13.99 -11.66 35.82
C ILE A 273 -13.48 -12.92 36.53
N GLY A 274 -12.71 -13.79 35.86
CA GLY A 274 -12.15 -15.01 36.48
C GLY A 274 -11.01 -14.77 37.47
N ALA A 275 -10.25 -13.67 37.30
CA ALA A 275 -9.11 -13.36 38.16
C ALA A 275 -9.47 -12.58 39.45
N ALA A 276 -10.72 -12.11 39.59
CA ALA A 276 -11.18 -11.35 40.75
C ALA A 276 -11.93 -12.18 41.80
N LEU A 277 -12.04 -13.51 41.62
CA LEU A 277 -12.71 -14.43 42.57
C LEU A 277 -11.76 -15.49 43.17
N MET A 278 -10.44 -15.32 43.01
CA MET A 278 -9.41 -16.19 43.60
C MET A 278 -8.35 -15.41 44.40
N LEU A 279 -8.74 -14.30 44.99
CA LEU A 279 -8.00 -13.62 46.07
C LEU A 279 -8.96 -13.36 47.24
#